data_AF-A0A375YHU3-F1
#
_entry.id   AF-A0A375YHU3-F1
#
_cell.length_a   1.000
_cell.length_b   1.000
_cell.length_c   1.000
_cell.angle_alpha   90.00
_cell.angle_beta   90.00
_cell.angle_gamma   90.00
#
_symmetry.space_group_name_H-M   'P 1'
#
loop_
_entity.id
_entity.type
_entity.pdbx_description
1 polymer ?
#
loop_
_entity_poly.entity_id
_entity_poly.type
_entity_poly.pdbx_seq_one_letter_code
_entity_poly.pdbx_strand_id
1 'polypeptide(L)'
;MSSTLIASVLILSLSAVHWRLRRHAGWMASPRGRFFVMLSYPLAALAAYWMCSAATSLEWALAGGWAMAWISSTLVGLGALKRVSAEHAARAVALETITPAVSR
;
A
#
# COMPACT_ATOMS: atom_id res chain seq x y z
N MET A 1 2.97 20.74 -21.41
CA MET A 1 3.06 21.33 -20.05
C MET A 1 2.10 20.64 -19.07
N SER A 2 0.82 20.46 -19.41
CA SER A 2 -0.17 19.79 -18.52
C SER A 2 0.26 18.37 -18.08
N SER A 3 0.66 17.50 -19.01
CA SER A 3 1.04 16.11 -18.69
C SER A 3 2.25 16.01 -17.78
N THR A 4 3.21 16.93 -17.91
CA THR A 4 4.40 17.00 -17.05
C THR A 4 4.01 17.37 -15.62
N LEU A 5 3.11 18.34 -15.44
CA LEU A 5 2.60 18.73 -14.12
C LEU A 5 1.88 17.57 -13.44
N ILE A 6 1.00 16.87 -14.16
CA ILE A 6 0.26 15.70 -13.64
C ILE A 6 1.25 14.61 -13.20
N ALA A 7 2.23 14.30 -14.04
CA ALA A 7 3.27 13.31 -13.71
C ALA A 7 4.07 13.71 -12.46
N SER A 8 4.49 14.97 -12.35
CA SER A 8 5.22 15.48 -11.19
C SER A 8 4.38 15.37 -9.91
N VAL A 9 3.11 15.80 -9.95
CA VAL A 9 2.20 15.72 -8.79
C VAL A 9 1.98 14.26 -8.38
N LEU A 10 1.79 13.36 -9.33
CA LEU A 10 1.61 11.93 -9.06
C LEU A 10 2.85 11.33 -8.40
N ILE A 11 4.04 11.58 -8.95
CA ILE A 11 5.31 11.07 -8.41
C ILE A 11 5.55 11.60 -7.00
N LEU A 12 5.36 12.91 -6.77
CA LEU A 12 5.56 13.52 -5.45
C LEU A 12 4.56 12.95 -4.42
N SER A 13 3.30 12.80 -4.81
CA SER A 13 2.25 12.24 -3.94
C SER A 13 2.55 10.79 -3.58
N LEU A 14 2.86 9.94 -4.57
CA LEU A 14 3.20 8.53 -4.33
C LEU A 14 4.48 8.40 -3.50
N SER A 15 5.46 9.27 -3.71
CA SER A 15 6.71 9.29 -2.92
C SER A 15 6.46 9.67 -1.46
N ALA A 16 5.65 10.70 -1.21
CA ALA A 16 5.26 11.10 0.13
C ALA A 16 4.49 9.98 0.86
N VAL A 17 3.55 9.35 0.15
CA VAL A 17 2.80 8.19 0.64
C VAL A 17 3.75 7.02 0.93
N HIS A 18 4.66 6.69 0.01
CA HIS A 18 5.68 5.64 0.19
C HIS A 18 6.54 5.88 1.44
N TRP A 19 7.02 7.10 1.60
CA TRP A 19 7.83 7.50 2.75
C TRP A 19 7.08 7.31 4.07
N ARG A 20 5.80 7.70 4.12
CA ARG A 20 4.95 7.50 5.30
C ARG A 20 4.70 6.00 5.57
N LEU A 21 4.43 5.21 4.53
CA LEU A 21 4.19 3.77 4.63
C LEU A 21 5.41 2.99 5.11
N ARG A 22 6.62 3.37 4.69
CA ARG A 22 7.88 2.76 5.15
C ARG A 22 8.10 2.87 6.66
N ARG A 23 7.49 3.87 7.30
CA ARG A 23 7.55 4.06 8.76
C ARG A 23 6.54 3.20 9.53
N HIS A 24 5.66 2.47 8.84
CA HIS A 24 4.67 1.61 9.49
C HIS A 24 5.35 0.41 10.16
N ALA A 25 4.97 0.08 11.40
CA ALA A 25 5.61 -1.00 12.17
C ALA A 25 5.59 -2.36 11.45
N GLY A 26 4.46 -2.68 10.79
CA GLY A 26 4.32 -3.90 9.99
C GLY A 26 5.15 -3.94 8.69
N TRP A 27 5.84 -2.87 8.30
CA TRP A 27 6.53 -2.77 7.00
C TRP A 27 7.62 -3.82 6.85
N MET A 28 8.51 -3.97 7.83
CA MET A 28 9.56 -5.00 7.78
C MET A 28 9.02 -6.42 8.00
N ALA A 29 7.91 -6.55 8.73
CA ALA A 29 7.36 -7.83 9.14
C ALA A 29 6.38 -8.47 8.13
N SER A 30 5.84 -7.70 7.17
CA SER A 30 4.83 -8.20 6.22
C SER A 30 5.33 -8.15 4.77
N PRO A 31 5.90 -9.26 4.24
CA PRO A 31 6.28 -9.37 2.83
C PRO A 31 5.10 -9.13 1.87
N ARG A 32 3.92 -9.67 2.22
CA ARG A 32 2.67 -9.45 1.47
C ARG A 32 2.26 -7.98 1.47
N GLY A 33 2.29 -7.32 2.63
CA GLY A 33 1.97 -5.89 2.73
C GLY A 33 2.88 -5.05 1.85
N ARG A 34 4.19 -5.31 1.89
CA ARG A 34 5.18 -4.67 1.02
C ARG A 34 4.90 -4.92 -0.46
N PHE A 35 4.65 -6.17 -0.84
CA PHE A 35 4.38 -6.54 -2.23
C PHE A 35 3.19 -5.76 -2.80
N PHE A 36 2.05 -5.78 -2.12
CA PHE A 36 0.83 -5.12 -2.60
C PHE A 36 0.94 -3.58 -2.59
N VAL A 37 1.65 -3.00 -1.63
CA VAL A 37 1.95 -1.56 -1.65
C VAL A 37 2.86 -1.20 -2.83
N MET A 38 3.91 -1.99 -3.08
CA MET A 38 4.82 -1.74 -4.20
C MET A 38 4.15 -1.94 -5.56
N LEU A 39 3.29 -2.96 -5.67
CA LEU A 39 2.49 -3.22 -6.87
C LEU A 39 1.52 -2.08 -7.16
N SER A 40 1.08 -1.34 -6.13
CA SER A 40 0.12 -0.27 -6.32
C SER A 40 0.72 0.95 -7.08
N TYR A 41 2.04 1.17 -7.00
CA TYR A 41 2.69 2.28 -7.73
C TYR A 41 2.59 2.18 -9.27
N PRO A 42 2.98 1.07 -9.93
CA PRO A 42 2.81 0.95 -11.37
C PRO A 42 1.33 0.92 -11.78
N LEU A 43 0.43 0.40 -10.93
CA LEU A 43 -1.02 0.45 -11.20
C LEU A 43 -1.54 1.89 -11.20
N ALA A 44 -1.08 2.73 -10.27
CA ALA A 44 -1.40 4.16 -10.25
C ALA A 44 -0.90 4.87 -11.51
N ALA A 45 0.31 4.55 -11.96
CA ALA A 45 0.88 5.11 -13.18
C ALA A 45 0.07 4.70 -14.43
N LEU A 46 -0.33 3.44 -14.53
CA LEU A 46 -1.19 2.94 -15.61
C LEU A 46 -2.56 3.63 -15.60
N ALA A 47 -3.18 3.76 -14.42
CA ALA A 47 -4.45 4.46 -14.27
C ALA A 47 -4.33 5.92 -14.75
N ALA A 48 -3.30 6.63 -14.29
CA ALA A 48 -3.06 8.02 -14.67
C ALA A 48 -2.77 8.18 -16.17
N TYR A 49 -2.00 7.26 -16.76
CA TYR A 49 -1.74 7.24 -18.20
C TYR A 49 -3.05 7.15 -18.98
N TRP A 50 -3.86 6.12 -18.72
CA TRP A 50 -5.13 5.93 -19.42
C TRP A 50 -6.11 7.08 -19.18
N MET A 51 -6.17 7.63 -17.97
CA MET A 51 -7.00 8.82 -17.68
C MET A 51 -6.57 10.05 -18.50
N CYS A 52 -5.27 10.21 -18.75
CA CYS A 52 -4.77 11.35 -19.53
C CYS A 52 -4.87 11.14 -21.04
N SER A 53 -4.87 9.90 -21.52
CA SER A 53 -4.87 9.57 -22.95
C SER A 53 -6.22 9.10 -23.49
N ALA A 54 -7.21 8.85 -22.62
CA ALA A 54 -8.50 8.31 -23.05
C ALA A 54 -9.26 9.28 -23.96
N ALA A 55 -9.61 8.80 -25.15
CA ALA A 55 -10.48 9.45 -26.12
C ALA A 55 -11.80 8.67 -26.33
N THR A 56 -11.82 7.38 -25.98
CA THR A 56 -12.96 6.48 -26.21
C THR A 56 -13.50 5.89 -24.91
N SER A 57 -14.75 5.42 -24.95
CA SER A 57 -15.40 4.77 -23.79
C SER A 57 -14.64 3.53 -23.30
N LEU A 58 -14.01 2.78 -24.20
CA LEU A 58 -13.19 1.62 -23.84
C LEU A 58 -11.95 2.04 -23.05
N GLU A 59 -11.29 3.12 -23.45
CA GLU A 59 -10.11 3.64 -22.76
C GLU A 59 -10.47 4.21 -21.39
N TRP A 60 -11.65 4.84 -21.26
CA TRP A 60 -12.21 5.22 -19.97
C TRP A 60 -12.50 4.01 -19.07
N ALA A 61 -13.03 2.92 -19.63
CA ALA A 61 -13.24 1.69 -18.88
C ALA A 61 -11.91 1.08 -18.40
N LEU A 62 -10.86 1.10 -19.24
CA LEU A 62 -9.51 0.67 -18.86
C LEU A 62 -8.92 1.56 -17.77
N ALA A 63 -9.06 2.89 -17.88
CA ALA A 63 -8.64 3.84 -16.86
C ALA A 63 -9.29 3.53 -15.50
N GLY A 64 -10.60 3.31 -15.49
CA GLY A 64 -11.35 2.92 -14.29
C GLY A 64 -10.90 1.57 -13.72
N GLY A 65 -10.66 0.57 -14.58
CA GLY A 65 -10.16 -0.74 -14.18
C GLY A 65 -8.80 -0.68 -13.49
N TRP A 66 -7.84 0.05 -14.08
CA TRP A 66 -6.52 0.26 -13.46
C TRP A 66 -6.60 1.07 -12.17
N ALA A 67 -7.48 2.07 -12.09
CA ALA A 67 -7.71 2.81 -10.85
C ALA A 67 -8.25 1.91 -9.73
N MET A 68 -9.21 1.02 -10.04
CA MET A 68 -9.73 0.06 -9.08
C MET A 68 -8.67 -0.96 -8.65
N ALA A 69 -7.85 -1.44 -9.58
CA ALA A 69 -6.73 -2.33 -9.25
C ALA A 69 -5.72 -1.63 -8.31
N TRP A 70 -5.38 -0.37 -8.59
CA TRP A 70 -4.51 0.45 -7.75
C TRP A 70 -5.06 0.59 -6.32
N ILE A 71 -6.32 0.97 -6.18
CA ILE A 71 -6.98 1.13 -4.87
C ILE A 71 -7.00 -0.22 -4.14
N SER A 72 -7.40 -1.29 -4.82
CA SER A 72 -7.50 -2.63 -4.24
C SER A 72 -6.16 -3.11 -3.72
N SER A 73 -5.10 -3.00 -4.53
CA SER A 73 -3.73 -3.37 -4.12
C SER A 73 -3.28 -2.54 -2.90
N THR A 74 -3.57 -1.25 -2.88
CA THR A 74 -3.23 -0.37 -1.75
C THR A 74 -3.95 -0.79 -0.47
N LEU A 75 -5.26 -1.07 -0.54
CA LEU A 75 -6.08 -1.48 0.61
C LEU A 75 -5.65 -2.85 1.16
N VAL A 76 -5.40 -3.82 0.28
CA VAL A 76 -4.92 -5.15 0.67
C VAL A 76 -3.54 -5.05 1.32
N GLY A 77 -2.64 -4.25 0.75
CA GLY A 77 -1.31 -4.00 1.31
C GLY A 77 -1.37 -3.39 2.71
N LEU A 78 -2.18 -2.34 2.89
CA LEU A 78 -2.41 -1.71 4.20
C LEU A 78 -3.04 -2.66 5.22
N GLY A 79 -4.02 -3.46 4.79
CA GLY A 79 -4.65 -4.46 5.64
C GLY A 79 -3.65 -5.50 6.13
N ALA A 80 -2.77 -6.00 5.25
CA ALA A 80 -1.73 -6.95 5.60
C ALA A 80 -0.67 -6.36 6.55
N LEU A 81 -0.33 -5.06 6.39
CA LEU A 81 0.56 -4.36 7.31
C LEU A 81 -0.06 -4.24 8.72
N LYS A 82 -1.33 -3.82 8.80
CA LYS A 82 -2.05 -3.68 10.07
C LYS A 82 -2.22 -5.01 10.78
N ARG A 83 -2.60 -6.06 10.05
CA ARG A 83 -2.80 -7.40 10.60
C ARG A 83 -1.54 -7.94 11.26
N VAL A 84 -0.40 -7.86 10.57
CA VAL A 84 0.89 -8.30 11.13
C VAL A 84 1.26 -7.49 12.37
N SER A 85 1.04 -6.18 12.38
CA SER A 85 1.29 -5.35 13.58
C SER A 85 0.41 -5.77 14.76
N ALA A 86 -0.88 -6.06 14.53
CA ALA A 86 -1.79 -6.53 15.56
C ALA A 86 -1.39 -7.91 16.11
N GLU A 87 -0.99 -8.84 15.24
CA GLU A 87 -0.52 -10.16 15.63
C GLU A 87 0.77 -10.08 16.47
N HIS A 88 1.69 -9.19 16.13
CA HIS A 88 2.91 -8.98 16.93
C HIS A 88 2.60 -8.36 18.29
N ALA A 89 1.70 -7.38 18.36
CA ALA A 89 1.27 -6.80 19.64
C ALA A 89 0.61 -7.84 20.55
N ALA A 90 -0.28 -8.68 20.00
CA ALA A 90 -0.93 -9.75 20.76
C ALA A 90 0.08 -10.77 21.30
N ARG A 91 1.10 -11.13 20.50
CA ARG A 91 2.18 -12.03 20.94
C ARG A 91 3.07 -11.41 22.01
N ALA A 92 3.37 -10.11 21.92
CA ALA A 92 4.14 -9.40 22.94
C ALA A 92 3.44 -9.44 24.30
N VAL A 93 2.13 -9.12 24.32
CA VAL A 93 1.32 -9.22 25.54
C VAL A 93 1.29 -10.65 26.09
N ALA A 94 1.14 -11.66 25.22
CA ALA A 94 1.14 -13.05 25.66
C ALA A 94 2.47 -13.43 26.35
N LEU A 95 3.61 -12.98 25.83
CA LEU A 95 4.93 -13.22 26.43
C LEU A 95 5.07 -12.54 27.80
N GLU A 96 4.55 -11.32 27.96
CA GLU A 96 4.56 -10.59 29.24
C GLU A 96 3.69 -11.23 30.32
N THR A 97 2.67 -12.01 29.93
CA THR A 97 1.79 -12.71 30.86
C THR A 97 2.28 -14.11 31.28
N ILE A 98 3.41 -14.57 30.75
CA ILE A 98 4.02 -15.83 31.18
C ILE A 98 4.55 -15.63 32.60
N THR A 99 3.86 -16.22 33.58
CA THR A 99 4.32 -16.22 34.97
C THR A 99 5.69 -16.90 35.01
N PRO A 100 6.74 -16.27 35.57
CA PRO A 100 8.02 -16.94 35.72
C PRO A 100 7.80 -18.19 36.58
N ALA A 101 8.30 -19.33 36.12
CA ALA A 101 8.34 -20.54 36.92
C ALA A 101 9.32 -20.30 38.08
N VAL A 102 8.85 -19.66 39.15
CA VAL A 102 9.59 -19.58 40.40
C VAL A 102 9.52 -20.99 41.00
N SER A 103 10.51 -21.81 40.68
CA SER A 103 10.77 -23.05 41.40
C SER A 103 11.60 -22.72 42.64
N ARG A 104 11.03 -23.10 43.80
CA ARG A 104 11.54 -23.06 45.18
C ARG A 104 11.14 -21.84 46.02
#